data_AF-A0A210WBI1-F1
#
_entry.id   AF-A0A210WBI1-F1
#
_cell.length_a   1.000
_cell.length_b   1.000
_cell.length_c   1.000
_cell.angle_alpha   90.00
_cell.angle_beta   90.00
_cell.angle_gamma   90.00
#
_symmetry.space_group_name_H-M   'P 1'
#
loop_
_entity.id
_entity.type
_entity.pdbx_description
1 polymer ?
#
loop_
_entity_poly.entity_id
_entity_poly.type
_entity_poly.pdbx_seq_one_letter_code
_entity_poly.pdbx_strand_id
1 'polypeptide(L)' 'MRQVDTDYRPQHIPLRRRHHIQSALVMNLNNVFDKRYWIPGFAEQNGNNDFGDPRNVMFTLKYTPRI' A
#
# COMPACT_ATOMS: atom_id res chain seq x y z
N MET A 1 -40.34 54.40 9.23
CA MET A 1 -39.46 53.55 8.39
C MET A 1 -38.77 52.56 9.32
N ARG A 2 -39.09 51.26 9.24
CA ARG A 2 -38.40 50.22 10.02
C ARG A 2 -37.19 49.76 9.23
N GLN A 3 -36.01 50.00 9.76
CA GLN A 3 -34.75 49.45 9.24
C GLN A 3 -34.76 47.95 9.53
N VAL A 4 -34.79 47.15 8.45
CA VAL A 4 -34.69 45.69 8.54
C VAL A 4 -33.21 45.37 8.37
N ASP A 5 -32.54 45.03 9.46
CA ASP A 5 -31.15 44.58 9.44
C ASP A 5 -31.10 43.18 8.83
N THR A 6 -30.76 43.10 7.54
CA THR A 6 -30.46 41.83 6.86
C THR A 6 -29.06 41.35 7.25
N ASP A 7 -28.95 40.73 8.41
CA ASP A 7 -27.72 40.10 8.89
C ASP A 7 -27.60 38.69 8.27
N TYR A 8 -27.30 38.61 6.97
CA TYR A 8 -27.07 37.34 6.27
C TYR A 8 -25.65 36.86 6.56
N ARG A 9 -25.45 36.15 7.69
CA ARG A 9 -24.19 35.47 7.98
C ARG A 9 -24.16 34.12 7.26
N PRO A 10 -23.20 33.86 6.35
CA PRO A 10 -23.07 32.54 5.76
C PRO A 10 -22.67 31.55 6.85
N GLN A 11 -23.56 30.60 7.15
CA GLN A 11 -23.25 29.49 8.04
C GLN A 11 -22.16 28.65 7.36
N HIS A 12 -20.95 28.62 7.94
CA HIS A 12 -19.88 27.76 7.45
C HIS A 12 -20.27 26.31 7.72
N ILE A 13 -20.83 25.65 6.70
CA ILE A 13 -21.21 24.24 6.74
C ILE A 13 -19.92 23.41 6.99
N PRO A 14 -19.82 22.66 8.09
CA PRO A 14 -18.66 21.81 8.30
C PRO A 14 -18.68 20.67 7.27
N LEU A 15 -17.69 20.66 6.38
CA LEU A 15 -17.48 19.56 5.45
C LEU A 15 -17.14 18.30 6.25
N ARG A 16 -18.12 17.40 6.39
CA ARG A 16 -17.94 16.09 7.02
C ARG A 16 -16.94 15.30 6.17
N ARG A 17 -15.65 15.30 6.54
CA ARG A 17 -14.64 14.48 5.88
C ARG A 17 -15.05 13.02 6.03
N ARG A 18 -15.42 12.38 4.93
CA ARG A 18 -15.62 10.93 4.91
C ARG A 18 -14.28 10.27 5.16
N HIS A 19 -14.18 9.62 6.30
CA HIS A 19 -13.06 8.76 6.62
C HIS A 19 -13.38 7.37 6.03
N HIS A 20 -12.71 6.94 4.94
CA HIS A 20 -12.75 5.60 4.32
C HIS A 20 -11.72 4.57 4.85
N ILE A 21 -12.12 3.49 5.53
CA ILE A 21 -11.15 2.48 6.00
C ILE A 21 -10.46 1.90 4.77
N GLN A 22 -9.13 1.77 4.80
CA GLN A 22 -8.36 1.30 3.64
C GLN A 22 -7.71 -0.03 3.96
N SER A 23 -8.01 -1.03 3.13
CA SER A 23 -7.35 -2.32 3.11
C SER A 23 -6.94 -2.63 1.66
N ALA A 24 -5.80 -3.28 1.50
CA ALA A 24 -5.32 -3.75 0.20
C ALA A 24 -4.72 -5.16 0.35
N LEU A 25 -5.08 -6.04 -0.57
CA LEU A 25 -4.44 -7.35 -0.74
C LEU A 25 -3.63 -7.31 -2.03
N VAL A 26 -2.35 -7.66 -1.93
CA VAL A 26 -1.42 -7.74 -3.06
C VAL A 26 -0.96 -9.17 -3.21
N MET A 27 -0.85 -9.63 -4.46
CA MET A 27 -0.32 -10.93 -4.81
C MET A 27 0.91 -10.75 -5.71
N ASN A 28 2.02 -11.37 -5.32
CA ASN A 28 3.26 -11.37 -6.05
C ASN A 28 3.55 -12.79 -6.53
N LEU A 29 3.86 -12.91 -7.82
CA LEU A 29 4.29 -14.14 -8.47
C LEU A 29 5.75 -13.97 -8.87
N ASN A 30 6.64 -14.67 -8.19
CA ASN A 30 8.08 -14.62 -8.46
C ASN A 30 8.51 -15.86 -9.25
N ASN A 31 9.49 -15.68 -10.14
CA ASN A 31 10.01 -16.74 -11.01
C ASN A 31 8.89 -17.47 -11.79
N VAL A 32 8.06 -16.70 -12.51
CA VAL A 32 6.86 -17.17 -13.23
C VAL A 32 7.16 -18.30 -14.22
N PHE A 33 8.37 -18.32 -14.79
CA PHE A 33 8.80 -19.34 -15.75
C PHE A 33 9.55 -20.52 -15.12
N ASP A 34 9.63 -20.59 -13.78
CA ASP A 34 10.42 -21.61 -13.04
C ASP A 34 11.84 -21.77 -13.59
N LYS A 35 12.49 -20.64 -13.88
CA LYS A 35 13.87 -20.63 -14.31
C LYS A 35 14.74 -21.07 -13.14
N ARG A 36 15.54 -22.11 -13.37
CA ARG A 36 16.62 -22.48 -12.46
C ARG A 36 17.83 -21.64 -12.79
N TYR A 37 18.37 -20.96 -11.79
CA TYR A 37 19.57 -20.15 -11.92
C TYR A 37 20.42 -20.25 -10.66
N TRP A 38 21.68 -19.91 -10.81
CA TRP A 38 22.67 -19.96 -9.75
C TRP A 38 23.06 -18.53 -9.39
N ILE A 39 23.17 -18.28 -8.08
CA ILE A 39 23.75 -17.06 -7.56
C ILE A 39 25.25 -17.34 -7.45
N PRO A 40 26.10 -16.59 -8.17
CA PRO A 40 27.51 -16.91 -8.20
C PRO A 40 28.19 -16.52 -6.88
N GLY A 41 28.99 -17.44 -6.34
CA GLY A 41 29.58 -17.33 -5.01
C GLY A 41 30.59 -16.20 -4.81
N PHE A 42 31.03 -15.52 -5.87
CA PHE A 42 31.87 -14.33 -5.73
C PHE A 42 31.12 -13.17 -5.05
N ALA A 43 29.78 -13.20 -5.05
CA ALA A 43 28.95 -12.21 -4.38
C ALA A 43 28.65 -12.58 -2.90
N GLU A 44 29.10 -13.76 -2.44
CA GLU A 44 28.78 -14.32 -1.14
C GLU A 44 30.04 -14.58 -0.30
N GLN A 45 29.92 -14.44 1.02
CA GLN A 45 31.06 -14.52 1.95
C GLN A 45 31.75 -15.90 1.95
N ASN A 46 31.10 -16.91 1.40
CA ASN A 46 31.46 -18.33 1.51
C ASN A 46 32.13 -18.85 0.24
N GLY A 47 32.12 -18.09 -0.87
CA GLY A 47 32.72 -18.48 -2.15
C GLY A 47 32.01 -19.62 -2.90
N ASN A 48 30.94 -20.19 -2.34
CA ASN A 48 30.15 -21.26 -2.94
C ASN A 48 29.01 -20.69 -3.79
N ASN A 49 28.58 -21.45 -4.80
CA ASN A 49 27.41 -21.08 -5.59
C ASN A 49 26.13 -21.57 -4.90
N ASP A 50 25.20 -20.65 -4.67
CA ASP A 50 23.90 -20.95 -4.08
C ASP A 50 22.80 -21.03 -5.16
N PHE A 51 21.74 -21.77 -4.84
CA PHE A 51 20.56 -21.86 -5.70
C PHE A 51 19.74 -20.57 -5.60
N GLY A 52 19.32 -20.04 -6.76
CA GLY A 52 18.34 -18.96 -6.81
C GLY A 52 16.95 -19.40 -6.34
N ASP A 53 16.11 -18.43 -5.99
CA ASP A 53 14.78 -18.72 -5.44
C ASP A 53 13.90 -19.52 -6.42
N PRO A 54 13.29 -20.62 -5.96
CA PRO A 54 12.31 -21.36 -6.76
C PRO A 54 11.05 -20.52 -6.98
N ARG A 55 10.18 -20.95 -7.91
CA ARG A 55 8.87 -20.32 -8.13
C ARG A 55 8.09 -20.21 -6.82
N ASN A 56 7.66 -19.00 -6.50
CA ASN A 56 6.92 -18.74 -5.27
C ASN A 56 5.81 -17.70 -5.48
N VAL A 57 4.84 -17.76 -4.57
CA VAL A 57 3.69 -16.87 -4.51
C VAL A 57 3.66 -16.23 -3.14
N MET A 58 3.53 -14.91 -3.09
CA MET A 58 3.44 -14.16 -1.85
C MET A 58 2.17 -13.32 -1.81
N PHE A 59 1.47 -13.38 -0.67
CA PHE A 59 0.32 -12.54 -0.38
C PHE A 59 0.71 -11.49 0.66
N THR A 60 0.40 -10.24 0.39
CA THR A 60 0.66 -9.13 1.32
C THR A 60 -0.65 -8.41 1.63
N LEU A 61 -1.01 -8.40 2.90
CA LEU A 61 -2.16 -7.66 3.41
C LEU A 61 -1.69 -6.34 4.01
N LYS A 62 -2.15 -5.23 3.44
CA LYS A 62 -2.03 -3.92 4.05
C LYS A 62 -3.36 -3.56 4.71
N TYR A 63 -3.33 -3.38 6.02
CA TYR A 63 -4.46 -2.89 6.78
C TYR A 63 -4.11 -1.54 7.39
N THR A 64 -4.91 -0.51 7.12
CA THR A 64 -4.78 0.81 7.74
C THR A 64 -6.00 1.04 8.64
N PRO A 65 -5.92 0.62 9.91
CA PRO A 65 -6.99 0.84 10.88
C PRO A 65 -7.18 2.34 11.13
N ARG A 66 -8.36 2.69 11.62
CA ARG A 66 -8.59 4.00 12.22
C ARG A 66 -8.78 3.89 13.71
N ILE A 67 -8.30 4.90 14.39
CA ILE A 67 -8.66 5.23 15.77
C ILE A 67 -9.76 6.29 15.70
#